data_AF-A0A6N4UQI5-F1
#
_entry.id   AF-A0A6N4UQI5-F1
#
_cell.length_a   1.000
_cell.length_b   1.000
_cell.length_c   1.000
_cell.angle_alpha   90.00
_cell.angle_beta   90.00
_cell.angle_gamma   90.00
#
_symmetry.space_group_name_H-M   'P 1'
#
loop_
_entity.id
_entity.type
_entity.pdbx_description
1 polymer ?
#
loop_
_entity_poly.entity_id
_entity_poly.type
_entity_poly.pdbx_seq_one_letter_code
_entity_poly.pdbx_strand_id
1 'polypeptide(L)'
;MSPQQKPLGIVVGVDGSPSSTAAVEWAARDAEMRNVRLTLVHVVPPVVAGGGFWPETPAPGGLAELQEGEARQVIEDGLKTALEASSPDRAEQVHSEVRNAQIVPTLIELSKDADLLVLGCRGQGALARALLGSVSSALVHHAHCPVAVIHDEDPAQSHSPEAPVVVGVDGSPASELATEIAFDEASRRGVELVAVHAWSDMGPLNFGTPGRAPIEWANVKEQEEEVLGQRLAGWLEQYPDVPVRRVVVSDRPAPRLLEQAENAQLLVVGSHGRGGFTGMLLGSVSRTVVNSAQIPVIIARKP
;
A
#
# COMPACT_ATOMS: atom_id res chain seq x y z
N MET A 1 2.90 -9.57 -23.13
CA MET A 1 2.06 -8.42 -23.52
C MET A 1 2.29 -7.37 -22.46
N SER A 2 2.85 -6.22 -22.80
CA SER A 2 2.98 -5.13 -21.83
C SER A 2 1.59 -4.83 -21.24
N PRO A 3 1.40 -4.81 -19.92
CA PRO A 3 0.12 -4.42 -19.35
C PRO A 3 -0.28 -3.08 -19.95
N GLN A 4 -1.51 -3.01 -20.45
CA GLN A 4 -2.04 -1.81 -21.07
C GLN A 4 -2.09 -0.74 -19.97
N GLN A 5 -1.17 0.23 -20.02
CA GLN A 5 -1.08 1.30 -19.02
C GLN A 5 -2.46 1.91 -18.84
N LYS A 6 -2.95 1.88 -17.61
CA LYS A 6 -4.27 2.42 -17.34
C LYS A 6 -4.24 3.95 -17.45
N PRO A 7 -5.35 4.57 -17.86
CA PRO A 7 -5.33 5.98 -18.26
C PRO A 7 -4.99 6.94 -17.12
N LEU A 8 -5.20 6.55 -15.86
CA LEU A 8 -4.86 7.38 -14.70
C LEU A 8 -3.44 7.15 -14.15
N GLY A 9 -2.75 6.08 -14.57
CA GLY A 9 -1.46 5.69 -14.01
C GLY A 9 -1.54 5.47 -12.50
N ILE A 10 -0.71 6.17 -11.74
CA ILE A 10 -0.78 6.21 -10.28
C ILE A 10 -1.76 7.30 -9.84
N VAL A 11 -2.77 6.93 -9.06
CA VAL A 11 -3.69 7.87 -8.42
C VAL A 11 -3.26 8.09 -6.98
N VAL A 12 -3.12 9.34 -6.54
CA VAL A 12 -2.86 9.68 -5.13
C VAL A 12 -3.99 10.53 -4.57
N GLY A 13 -4.59 10.06 -3.48
CA GLY A 13 -5.62 10.81 -2.76
C GLY A 13 -4.97 11.87 -1.87
N VAL A 14 -5.38 13.14 -2.03
CA VAL A 14 -4.81 14.25 -1.26
C VAL A 14 -5.83 14.95 -0.37
N ASP A 15 -5.45 15.26 0.87
CA ASP A 15 -6.28 15.97 1.86
C ASP A 15 -5.50 17.03 2.67
N GLY A 16 -4.26 17.31 2.27
CA GLY A 16 -3.36 18.28 2.91
C GLY A 16 -2.76 17.82 4.23
N SER A 17 -3.00 16.58 4.67
CA SER A 17 -2.43 16.05 5.92
C SER A 17 -0.95 15.69 5.73
N PRO A 18 -0.14 15.61 6.80
CA PRO A 18 1.26 15.19 6.69
C PRO A 18 1.43 13.83 5.97
N SER A 19 0.56 12.87 6.26
CA SER A 19 0.55 11.56 5.58
C SER A 19 0.15 11.65 4.11
N SER A 20 -0.73 12.60 3.76
CA SER A 20 -1.04 12.88 2.35
C SER A 20 0.13 13.51 1.62
N THR A 21 0.91 14.40 2.25
CA THR A 21 2.11 14.97 1.64
C THR A 21 3.16 13.89 1.40
N ALA A 22 3.44 13.05 2.39
CA ALA A 22 4.33 11.90 2.25
C ALA A 22 3.85 10.93 1.14
N ALA A 23 2.54 10.71 1.05
CA ALA A 23 1.95 9.91 -0.02
C ALA A 23 2.18 10.49 -1.41
N VAL A 24 2.13 11.81 -1.57
CA VAL A 24 2.42 12.49 -2.83
C VAL A 24 3.89 12.34 -3.21
N GLU A 25 4.81 12.55 -2.27
CA GLU A 25 6.24 12.36 -2.53
C GLU A 25 6.57 10.94 -2.96
N TRP A 26 6.02 9.94 -2.26
CA TRP A 26 6.22 8.54 -2.59
C TRP A 26 5.63 8.20 -3.96
N ALA A 27 4.38 8.62 -4.23
CA ALA A 27 3.70 8.38 -5.50
C ALA A 27 4.41 9.03 -6.69
N ALA A 28 5.00 10.20 -6.49
CA ALA A 28 5.76 10.91 -7.51
C ALA A 28 7.01 10.12 -7.95
N ARG A 29 7.81 9.67 -6.98
CA ARG A 29 8.98 8.81 -7.24
C ARG A 29 8.58 7.50 -7.91
N ASP A 30 7.49 6.89 -7.45
CA ASP A 30 6.99 5.62 -8.00
C ASP A 30 6.48 5.77 -9.44
N ALA A 31 5.76 6.85 -9.74
CA ALA A 31 5.28 7.16 -11.09
C ALA A 31 6.44 7.43 -12.06
N GLU A 32 7.50 8.08 -11.57
CA GLU A 32 8.73 8.29 -12.33
C GLU A 32 9.45 6.96 -12.63
N MET A 33 9.66 6.10 -11.62
CA MET A 33 10.26 4.76 -11.79
C MET A 33 9.46 3.86 -12.74
N ARG A 34 8.13 4.03 -12.76
CA ARG A 34 7.23 3.28 -13.65
C ARG A 34 7.09 3.89 -15.03
N ASN A 35 7.58 5.11 -15.24
CA ASN A 35 7.34 5.89 -16.46
C ASN A 35 5.84 5.98 -16.79
N VAL A 36 5.02 6.29 -15.78
CA VAL A 36 3.56 6.44 -15.89
C VAL A 36 3.11 7.82 -15.41
N ARG A 37 1.86 8.14 -15.72
CA ARG A 37 1.15 9.32 -15.25
C ARG A 37 0.99 9.30 -13.73
N LEU A 38 1.11 10.47 -13.09
CA LEU A 38 0.68 10.71 -11.71
C LEU A 38 -0.59 11.56 -11.72
N THR A 39 -1.62 11.13 -11.00
CA THR A 39 -2.91 11.84 -10.90
C THR A 39 -3.25 12.12 -9.42
N LEU A 40 -3.13 13.38 -9.02
CA LEU A 40 -3.52 13.86 -7.68
C LEU A 40 -5.02 14.11 -7.65
N VAL A 41 -5.71 13.57 -6.64
CA VAL A 41 -7.16 13.67 -6.52
C VAL A 41 -7.54 14.19 -5.15
N HIS A 42 -8.16 15.37 -5.11
CA HIS A 42 -8.82 15.88 -3.92
C HIS A 42 -10.33 15.72 -4.06
N VAL A 43 -10.99 15.10 -3.08
CA VAL A 43 -12.44 14.91 -3.10
C VAL A 43 -13.08 15.76 -2.01
N VAL A 44 -13.89 16.73 -2.43
CA VAL A 44 -14.63 17.63 -1.54
C VAL A 44 -16.03 17.03 -1.34
N PRO A 45 -16.37 16.59 -0.11
CA PRO A 45 -17.72 16.09 0.17
C PRO A 45 -18.74 17.24 0.08
N PRO A 46 -19.93 17.01 -0.50
CA PRO A 46 -20.96 18.04 -0.57
C PRO A 46 -21.34 18.51 0.82
N VAL A 47 -21.48 19.83 1.00
CA VAL A 47 -22.01 20.42 2.25
C VAL A 47 -23.45 19.98 2.42
N VAL A 48 -23.67 18.97 3.25
CA VAL A 48 -25.02 18.65 3.71
C VAL A 48 -25.38 19.69 4.76
N ALA A 49 -26.21 20.66 4.37
CA ALA A 49 -26.80 21.59 5.33
C ALA A 49 -27.69 20.82 6.31
N GLY A 50 -27.15 20.51 7.49
CA GLY A 50 -27.91 20.18 8.69
C GLY A 50 -28.17 18.69 8.96
N GLY A 51 -27.64 18.20 10.07
CA GLY A 51 -28.17 17.03 10.80
C GLY A 51 -29.48 17.33 11.53
N GLY A 52 -30.38 18.10 10.91
CA GLY A 52 -31.68 18.48 11.46
C GLY A 52 -32.74 18.45 10.36
N PHE A 53 -33.95 18.05 10.74
CA PHE A 53 -35.17 17.80 9.94
C PHE A 53 -35.68 18.95 9.03
N TRP A 54 -34.86 19.94 8.66
CA TRP A 54 -35.28 21.16 7.95
C TRP A 54 -34.53 21.32 6.62
N PRO A 55 -35.17 21.03 5.47
CA PRO A 55 -34.53 21.02 4.14
C PRO A 55 -34.15 22.40 3.58
N GLU A 56 -34.52 23.51 4.26
CA GLU A 56 -34.55 24.84 3.62
C GLU A 56 -33.59 25.87 4.20
N THR A 57 -32.70 25.54 5.13
CA THR A 57 -31.62 26.47 5.50
C THR A 57 -30.50 26.39 4.47
N PRO A 58 -30.26 27.45 3.67
CA PRO A 58 -29.05 27.52 2.85
C PRO A 58 -27.84 27.39 3.77
N ALA A 59 -26.82 26.65 3.34
CA ALA A 59 -25.54 26.69 4.01
C ALA A 59 -25.12 28.18 4.14
N PRO A 60 -24.56 28.62 5.29
CA PRO A 60 -24.08 29.98 5.46
C PRO A 60 -23.28 30.43 4.21
N GLY A 61 -23.73 31.51 3.57
CA GLY A 61 -23.06 32.04 2.38
C GLY A 61 -21.57 32.26 2.66
N GLY A 62 -20.71 31.64 1.86
CA GLY A 62 -19.25 31.66 2.03
C GLY A 62 -18.62 30.32 2.43
N LEU A 63 -19.38 29.35 2.98
CA LEU A 63 -18.81 28.02 3.27
C LEU A 63 -18.35 27.28 2.02
N ALA A 64 -19.12 27.36 0.93
CA ALA A 64 -18.74 26.76 -0.34
C ALA A 64 -17.49 27.43 -0.94
N GLU A 65 -17.40 28.77 -0.87
CA GLU A 65 -16.23 29.53 -1.36
C GLU A 65 -14.97 29.23 -0.52
N LEU A 66 -15.11 29.07 0.80
CA LEU A 66 -14.02 28.64 1.68
C LEU A 66 -13.54 27.23 1.33
N GLN A 67 -14.46 26.28 1.14
CA GLN A 67 -14.11 24.92 0.75
C GLN A 67 -13.44 24.84 -0.63
N GLU A 68 -13.88 25.64 -1.60
CA GLU A 68 -13.22 25.74 -2.90
C GLU A 68 -11.80 26.32 -2.78
N GLY A 69 -11.61 27.32 -1.90
CA GLY A 69 -10.30 27.89 -1.59
C GLY A 69 -9.35 26.87 -0.95
N GLU A 70 -9.83 26.15 0.07
CA GLU A 70 -9.08 25.08 0.74
C GLU A 70 -8.73 23.95 -0.23
N ALA A 71 -9.69 23.50 -1.04
CA ALA A 71 -9.49 22.46 -2.05
C ALA A 71 -8.42 22.84 -3.07
N ARG A 72 -8.44 24.11 -3.53
CA ARG A 72 -7.43 24.64 -4.46
C ARG A 72 -6.05 24.62 -3.80
N GLN A 73 -5.95 25.09 -2.56
CA GLN A 73 -4.69 25.13 -1.83
C GLN A 73 -4.10 23.72 -1.63
N VAL A 74 -4.93 22.74 -1.23
CA VAL A 74 -4.49 21.34 -1.07
C VAL A 74 -3.90 20.78 -2.36
N ILE A 75 -4.52 21.06 -3.51
CA ILE A 75 -4.00 20.61 -4.80
C ILE A 75 -2.73 21.37 -5.21
N GLU A 76 -2.67 22.68 -5.00
CA GLU A 76 -1.48 23.48 -5.30
C GLU A 76 -0.26 23.01 -4.49
N ASP A 77 -0.44 22.79 -3.18
CA ASP A 77 0.60 22.26 -2.29
C ASP A 77 1.00 20.83 -2.68
N GLY A 78 0.04 19.99 -3.05
CA GLY A 78 0.28 18.64 -3.55
C GLY A 78 1.06 18.64 -4.88
N LEU A 79 0.68 19.48 -5.84
CA LEU A 79 1.39 19.62 -7.11
C LEU A 79 2.82 20.08 -6.90
N LYS A 80 3.03 21.07 -6.03
CA LYS A 80 4.37 21.54 -5.68
C LYS A 80 5.21 20.40 -5.10
N THR A 81 4.67 19.64 -4.15
CA THR A 81 5.33 18.48 -3.54
C THR A 81 5.70 17.43 -4.59
N ALA A 82 4.78 17.10 -5.51
CA ALA A 82 5.02 16.12 -6.57
C ALA A 82 6.13 16.56 -7.53
N LEU A 83 6.16 17.84 -7.90
CA LEU A 83 7.17 18.42 -8.77
C LEU A 83 8.55 18.51 -8.11
N GLU A 84 8.61 18.78 -6.80
CA GLU A 84 9.86 18.76 -6.03
C GLU A 84 10.43 17.35 -5.85
N ALA A 85 9.56 16.34 -5.81
CA ALA A 85 9.95 14.93 -5.69
C ALA A 85 10.29 14.24 -7.02
N SER A 86 10.00 14.87 -8.16
CA SER A 86 10.19 14.30 -9.51
C SER A 86 11.26 15.04 -10.30
N SER A 87 11.83 14.39 -11.33
CA SER A 87 12.67 15.08 -12.31
C SER A 87 11.88 16.11 -13.13
N PRO A 88 12.49 17.25 -13.55
CA PRO A 88 11.81 18.29 -14.34
C PRO A 88 11.14 17.78 -15.63
N ASP A 89 11.72 16.77 -16.28
CA ASP A 89 11.21 16.15 -17.51
C ASP A 89 9.89 15.39 -17.30
N ARG A 90 9.48 15.17 -16.05
CA ARG A 90 8.25 14.45 -15.67
C ARG A 90 7.07 15.37 -15.35
N ALA A 91 7.30 16.68 -15.30
CA ALA A 91 6.28 17.65 -14.89
C ALA A 91 4.99 17.56 -15.74
N GLU A 92 5.10 17.28 -17.03
CA GLU A 92 3.96 17.16 -17.95
C GLU A 92 3.07 15.93 -17.67
N GLN A 93 3.57 14.95 -16.89
CA GLN A 93 2.84 13.73 -16.53
C GLN A 93 2.18 13.81 -15.15
N VAL A 94 2.35 14.92 -14.45
CA VAL A 94 1.69 15.22 -13.17
C VAL A 94 0.40 15.97 -13.46
N HIS A 95 -0.72 15.34 -13.10
CA HIS A 95 -2.05 15.92 -13.26
C HIS A 95 -2.75 16.01 -11.91
N SER A 96 -3.70 16.93 -11.80
CA SER A 96 -4.51 17.11 -10.61
C SER A 96 -5.98 17.27 -10.97
N GLU A 97 -6.85 16.78 -10.10
CA GLU A 97 -8.29 16.93 -10.23
C GLU A 97 -8.97 17.11 -8.86
N VAL A 98 -9.96 18.00 -8.84
CA VAL A 98 -10.86 18.21 -7.69
C VAL A 98 -12.22 17.64 -8.04
N ARG A 99 -12.78 16.78 -7.18
CA ARG A 99 -14.09 16.15 -7.37
C ARG A 99 -15.04 16.54 -6.24
N ASN A 100 -16.20 17.09 -6.59
CA ASN A 100 -17.27 17.35 -5.62
C ASN A 100 -18.15 16.10 -5.47
N ALA A 101 -17.81 15.21 -4.53
CA ALA A 101 -18.44 13.90 -4.40
C ALA A 101 -18.16 13.25 -3.04
N GLN A 102 -18.72 12.06 -2.78
CA GLN A 102 -18.33 11.25 -1.63
C GLN A 102 -16.93 10.64 -1.85
N ILE A 103 -16.04 10.81 -0.85
CA ILE A 103 -14.61 10.47 -0.95
C ILE A 103 -14.38 9.00 -1.33
N VAL A 104 -14.85 8.07 -0.49
CA VAL A 104 -14.58 6.63 -0.68
C VAL A 104 -15.14 6.08 -1.98
N PRO A 105 -16.43 6.30 -2.35
CA PRO A 105 -16.96 5.83 -3.63
C PRO A 105 -16.20 6.36 -4.84
N THR A 106 -15.78 7.64 -4.80
CA THR A 106 -15.03 8.27 -5.89
C THR A 106 -13.68 7.60 -6.08
N LEU A 107 -12.93 7.37 -5.01
CA LEU A 107 -11.61 6.73 -5.09
C LEU A 107 -11.70 5.23 -5.46
N ILE A 108 -12.78 4.54 -5.04
CA ILE A 108 -13.07 3.16 -5.51
C ILE A 108 -13.31 3.15 -7.02
N GLU A 109 -14.05 4.12 -7.56
CA GLU A 109 -14.30 4.18 -9.00
C GLU A 109 -13.01 4.45 -9.77
N LEU A 110 -12.21 5.43 -9.34
CA LEU A 110 -10.93 5.75 -9.96
C LEU A 110 -9.93 4.58 -9.90
N SER A 111 -10.00 3.74 -8.86
CA SER A 111 -9.13 2.56 -8.75
C SER A 111 -9.30 1.54 -9.88
N LYS A 112 -10.43 1.56 -10.60
CA LYS A 112 -10.64 0.68 -11.77
C LYS A 112 -9.69 1.04 -12.91
N ASP A 113 -9.41 2.34 -13.06
CA ASP A 113 -8.60 2.93 -14.12
C ASP A 113 -7.20 3.39 -13.63
N ALA A 114 -6.80 2.95 -12.43
CA ALA A 114 -5.48 3.19 -11.84
C ALA A 114 -4.63 1.91 -11.81
N ASP A 115 -3.33 2.05 -12.07
CA ASP A 115 -2.33 0.99 -11.90
C ASP A 115 -2.03 0.76 -10.42
N LEU A 116 -2.00 1.85 -9.64
CA LEU A 116 -1.78 1.88 -8.19
C LEU A 116 -2.57 3.04 -7.58
N LEU A 117 -3.19 2.80 -6.43
CA LEU A 117 -3.84 3.84 -5.63
C LEU A 117 -3.04 4.11 -4.36
N VAL A 118 -2.59 5.35 -4.17
CA VAL A 118 -1.72 5.76 -3.07
C VAL A 118 -2.49 6.65 -2.11
N LEU A 119 -2.37 6.37 -0.80
CA LEU A 119 -3.06 7.10 0.25
C LEU A 119 -2.12 7.30 1.44
N GLY A 120 -2.28 8.43 2.12
CA GLY A 120 -1.78 8.57 3.48
C GLY A 120 -2.46 7.55 4.42
N CYS A 121 -1.77 7.11 5.47
CA CYS A 121 -2.33 6.22 6.47
C CYS A 121 -3.45 6.90 7.28
N ARG A 122 -3.43 8.23 7.35
CA ARG A 122 -4.38 9.08 8.08
C ARG A 122 -4.76 10.29 7.23
N GLY A 123 -5.73 11.03 7.75
CA GLY A 123 -6.12 12.34 7.23
C GLY A 123 -6.26 13.37 8.36
N GLN A 124 -6.73 14.56 8.03
CA GLN A 124 -6.81 15.73 8.93
C GLN A 124 -7.54 15.52 10.27
N GLY A 125 -8.44 14.53 10.36
CA GLY A 125 -9.30 14.31 11.53
C GLY A 125 -8.83 13.23 12.52
N ALA A 126 -7.69 12.57 12.30
CA ALA A 126 -7.27 11.41 13.11
C ALA A 126 -6.45 11.82 14.34
N LEU A 127 -6.87 11.41 15.54
CA LEU A 127 -6.06 11.50 16.77
C LEU A 127 -4.85 10.56 16.69
N ALA A 128 -3.70 11.00 17.23
CA ALA A 128 -2.35 10.45 17.08
C ALA A 128 -2.08 9.05 17.70
N ARG A 129 -2.99 8.08 17.57
CA ARG A 129 -2.77 6.69 18.05
C ARG A 129 -3.06 5.67 16.94
N ALA A 130 -2.01 5.27 16.24
CA ALA A 130 -1.75 3.94 15.66
C ALA A 130 -2.84 3.20 14.84
N LEU A 131 -3.92 3.86 14.37
CA LEU A 131 -4.95 3.24 13.52
C LEU A 131 -5.08 3.87 12.12
N LEU A 132 -5.25 3.04 11.09
CA LEU A 132 -5.55 3.48 9.73
C LEU A 132 -6.83 4.36 9.68
N GLY A 133 -6.78 5.44 8.90
CA GLY A 133 -7.90 6.34 8.67
C GLY A 133 -9.08 5.65 7.97
N SER A 134 -10.27 6.23 8.06
CA SER A 134 -11.51 5.64 7.50
C SER A 134 -11.44 5.46 5.97
N VAL A 135 -10.86 6.43 5.26
CA VAL A 135 -10.68 6.37 3.80
C VAL A 135 -9.71 5.25 3.43
N SER A 136 -8.50 5.28 3.98
CA SER A 136 -7.46 4.29 3.69
C SER A 136 -7.91 2.87 4.06
N SER A 137 -8.61 2.71 5.18
CA SER A 137 -9.27 1.46 5.57
C SER A 137 -10.28 0.98 4.53
N ALA A 138 -11.21 1.84 4.10
CA ALA A 138 -12.17 1.45 3.08
C ALA A 138 -11.50 1.05 1.75
N LEU A 139 -10.45 1.75 1.33
CA LEU A 139 -9.82 1.46 0.03
C LEU A 139 -8.96 0.21 0.05
N VAL A 140 -8.25 -0.09 1.14
CA VAL A 140 -7.58 -1.39 1.26
C VAL A 140 -8.55 -2.57 1.26
N HIS A 141 -9.84 -2.34 1.52
CA HIS A 141 -10.91 -3.34 1.46
C HIS A 141 -11.65 -3.40 0.11
N HIS A 142 -11.74 -2.30 -0.63
CA HIS A 142 -12.70 -2.16 -1.74
C HIS A 142 -12.11 -1.65 -3.07
N ALA A 143 -10.84 -1.27 -3.13
CA ALA A 143 -10.21 -0.86 -4.38
C ALA A 143 -10.08 -2.03 -5.39
N HIS A 144 -10.10 -1.67 -6.68
CA HIS A 144 -9.97 -2.56 -7.84
C HIS A 144 -8.53 -2.59 -8.42
N CYS A 145 -7.58 -1.98 -7.71
CA CYS A 145 -6.15 -2.03 -8.00
C CYS A 145 -5.38 -2.22 -6.67
N PRO A 146 -4.08 -2.51 -6.73
CA PRO A 146 -3.21 -2.44 -5.55
C PRO A 146 -3.32 -1.09 -4.84
N VAL A 147 -3.18 -1.10 -3.51
CA VAL A 147 -3.27 0.11 -2.68
C VAL A 147 -1.97 0.26 -1.90
N ALA A 148 -1.29 1.38 -2.10
CA ALA A 148 -0.15 1.80 -1.28
C ALA A 148 -0.64 2.67 -0.12
N VAL A 149 -0.24 2.34 1.10
CA VAL A 149 -0.51 3.11 2.32
C VAL A 149 0.81 3.65 2.86
N ILE A 150 0.89 4.98 2.92
CA ILE A 150 2.10 5.71 3.30
C ILE A 150 1.89 6.36 4.66
N HIS A 151 2.80 6.13 5.60
CA HIS A 151 2.69 6.68 6.95
C HIS A 151 3.37 8.06 7.01
N ASP A 152 2.90 8.95 7.89
CA ASP A 152 3.50 10.27 8.14
C ASP A 152 4.79 10.20 8.97
N GLU A 153 4.93 9.15 9.76
CA GLU A 153 6.21 8.75 10.37
C GLU A 153 7.11 8.00 9.38
N ASP A 154 6.74 7.90 8.09
CA ASP A 154 7.61 7.37 7.05
C ASP A 154 8.80 8.30 6.91
N PRO A 155 9.96 7.87 7.38
CA PRO A 155 11.16 8.58 7.12
C PRO A 155 11.60 8.15 5.72
N ALA A 156 11.00 8.76 4.70
CA ALA A 156 11.63 8.86 3.38
C ALA A 156 13.04 9.51 3.45
N GLN A 157 13.50 9.87 4.66
CA GLN A 157 14.87 10.27 5.03
C GLN A 157 15.66 9.27 5.93
N SER A 158 15.06 8.22 6.52
CA SER A 158 15.77 7.32 7.47
C SER A 158 16.00 5.90 6.97
N HIS A 159 15.29 5.44 5.93
CA HIS A 159 15.62 4.17 5.28
C HIS A 159 16.49 4.40 4.04
N SER A 160 17.57 3.63 3.93
CA SER A 160 18.50 3.73 2.79
C SER A 160 17.74 3.46 1.47
N PRO A 161 17.98 4.23 0.39
CA PRO A 161 17.48 3.89 -0.95
C PRO A 161 17.87 2.48 -1.42
N GLU A 162 18.91 1.89 -0.82
CA GLU A 162 19.41 0.54 -1.10
C GLU A 162 18.74 -0.55 -0.24
N ALA A 163 17.85 -0.18 0.69
CA ALA A 163 17.15 -1.13 1.55
C ALA A 163 16.27 -2.09 0.72
N PRO A 164 16.09 -3.34 1.14
CA PRO A 164 15.30 -4.31 0.36
C PRO A 164 13.81 -3.96 0.27
N VAL A 165 13.15 -4.59 -0.70
CA VAL A 165 11.68 -4.79 -0.71
C VAL A 165 11.37 -6.09 0.02
N VAL A 166 10.40 -6.09 0.93
CA VAL A 166 9.93 -7.31 1.63
C VAL A 166 8.60 -7.75 1.06
N VAL A 167 8.42 -9.05 0.85
CA VAL A 167 7.14 -9.62 0.41
C VAL A 167 6.70 -10.81 1.27
N GLY A 168 5.43 -10.81 1.65
CA GLY A 168 4.78 -11.96 2.28
C GLY A 168 4.31 -12.98 1.25
N VAL A 169 4.85 -14.19 1.31
CA VAL A 169 4.51 -15.29 0.41
C VAL A 169 3.76 -16.37 1.17
N ASP A 170 2.53 -16.69 0.77
CA ASP A 170 1.76 -17.79 1.34
C ASP A 170 1.22 -18.77 0.27
N GLY A 171 1.31 -18.40 -1.01
CA GLY A 171 0.87 -19.22 -2.15
C GLY A 171 -0.60 -19.10 -2.51
N SER A 172 -1.32 -18.18 -1.86
CA SER A 172 -2.65 -17.77 -2.33
C SER A 172 -2.56 -16.95 -3.62
N PRO A 173 -3.62 -16.88 -4.44
CA PRO A 173 -3.63 -16.04 -5.65
C PRO A 173 -3.36 -14.54 -5.38
N ALA A 174 -3.72 -14.04 -4.20
CA ALA A 174 -3.42 -12.67 -3.78
C ALA A 174 -1.94 -12.50 -3.40
N SER A 175 -1.32 -13.52 -2.82
CA SER A 175 0.13 -13.55 -2.57
C SER A 175 0.95 -13.68 -3.85
N GLU A 176 0.43 -14.34 -4.90
CA GLU A 176 1.08 -14.37 -6.20
C GLU A 176 1.16 -12.97 -6.83
N LEU A 177 0.06 -12.21 -6.78
CA LEU A 177 0.07 -10.80 -7.21
C LEU A 177 1.00 -9.94 -6.35
N ALA A 178 1.05 -10.17 -5.05
CA ALA A 178 1.99 -9.48 -4.17
C ALA A 178 3.45 -9.78 -4.56
N THR A 179 3.74 -11.00 -4.97
CA THR A 179 5.06 -11.43 -5.44
C THR A 179 5.40 -10.72 -6.75
N GLU A 180 4.48 -10.70 -7.73
CA GLU A 180 4.63 -9.95 -8.98
C GLU A 180 4.98 -8.49 -8.76
N ILE A 181 4.20 -7.79 -7.93
CA ILE A 181 4.43 -6.38 -7.61
C ILE A 181 5.76 -6.19 -6.91
N ALA A 182 6.12 -7.07 -5.97
CA ALA A 182 7.36 -6.94 -5.22
C ALA A 182 8.61 -7.13 -6.09
N PHE A 183 8.57 -8.04 -7.06
CA PHE A 183 9.65 -8.18 -8.05
C PHE A 183 9.75 -6.97 -8.97
N ASP A 184 8.62 -6.45 -9.48
CA ASP A 184 8.59 -5.23 -10.31
C ASP A 184 9.18 -4.03 -9.54
N GLU A 185 8.79 -3.86 -8.28
CA GLU A 185 9.31 -2.82 -7.38
C GLU A 185 10.81 -2.98 -7.10
N ALA A 186 11.26 -4.18 -6.71
CA ALA A 186 12.67 -4.43 -6.42
C ALA A 186 13.55 -4.25 -7.67
N SER A 187 13.06 -4.66 -8.84
CA SER A 187 13.75 -4.48 -10.12
C SER A 187 13.90 -3.01 -10.50
N ARG A 188 12.83 -2.22 -10.39
CA ARG A 188 12.87 -0.77 -10.68
C ARG A 188 13.78 0.00 -9.74
N ARG A 189 13.81 -0.40 -8.47
CA ARG A 189 14.63 0.21 -7.42
C ARG A 189 16.09 -0.30 -7.44
N GLY A 190 16.36 -1.41 -8.11
CA GLY A 190 17.68 -2.04 -8.15
C GLY A 190 18.13 -2.58 -6.79
N VAL A 191 17.20 -3.13 -5.99
CA VAL A 191 17.46 -3.59 -4.61
C VAL A 191 17.14 -5.07 -4.40
N GLU A 192 17.59 -5.62 -3.28
CA GLU A 192 17.25 -7.00 -2.85
C GLU A 192 15.74 -7.14 -2.61
N LEU A 193 15.20 -8.31 -2.98
CA LEU A 193 13.88 -8.76 -2.56
C LEU A 193 14.00 -9.80 -1.44
N VAL A 194 13.29 -9.57 -0.34
CA VAL A 194 13.22 -10.47 0.82
C VAL A 194 11.86 -11.16 0.82
N ALA A 195 11.84 -12.43 0.42
CA ALA A 195 10.62 -13.24 0.39
C ALA A 195 10.43 -13.98 1.72
N VAL A 196 9.40 -13.60 2.47
CA VAL A 196 9.10 -14.16 3.79
C VAL A 196 7.93 -15.14 3.68
N HIS A 197 8.17 -16.40 4.06
CA HIS A 197 7.15 -17.45 4.11
C HIS A 197 6.98 -17.98 5.53
N ALA A 198 5.76 -17.91 6.06
CA ALA A 198 5.41 -18.58 7.31
C ALA A 198 4.77 -19.94 7.03
N TRP A 199 5.35 -20.99 7.62
CA TRP A 199 4.82 -22.35 7.49
C TRP A 199 3.41 -22.45 8.07
N SER A 200 3.22 -22.00 9.32
CA SER A 200 1.93 -21.99 10.00
C SER A 200 1.35 -20.57 10.13
N ASP A 201 0.10 -20.42 9.69
CA ASP A 201 -0.69 -19.21 9.92
C ASP A 201 -1.27 -19.18 11.35
N MET A 202 -1.29 -20.32 12.05
CA MET A 202 -1.71 -20.45 13.45
C MET A 202 -0.59 -19.93 14.36
N GLY A 203 -0.97 -19.13 15.38
CA GLY A 203 -0.09 -18.75 16.49
C GLY A 203 0.55 -19.97 17.14
N PRO A 204 1.58 -19.77 18.01
CA PRO A 204 2.62 -20.75 18.26
C PRO A 204 2.03 -22.14 18.34
N LEU A 205 2.47 -23.02 17.43
CA LEU A 205 2.26 -24.45 17.60
C LEU A 205 2.88 -24.75 18.95
N ASN A 206 2.05 -24.79 19.98
CA ASN A 206 2.39 -25.25 21.31
C ASN A 206 2.65 -26.74 21.10
N PHE A 207 3.82 -27.07 20.54
CA PHE A 207 4.48 -28.34 20.77
C PHE A 207 4.68 -28.36 22.28
N GLY A 208 3.66 -28.85 22.99
CA GLY A 208 3.38 -28.63 24.40
C GLY A 208 4.37 -29.30 25.34
N THR A 209 5.67 -29.19 25.07
CA THR A 209 6.73 -29.78 25.88
C THR A 209 8.00 -28.92 25.76
N PRO A 210 8.45 -28.29 26.86
CA PRO A 210 9.77 -27.68 26.89
C PRO A 210 10.81 -28.77 26.58
N GLY A 211 11.60 -28.59 25.52
CA GLY A 211 12.71 -29.50 25.17
C GLY A 211 12.48 -30.48 24.01
N ARG A 212 11.37 -30.37 23.25
CA ARG A 212 11.12 -31.17 22.02
C ARG A 212 10.90 -30.31 20.77
N ALA A 213 11.85 -29.44 20.45
CA ALA A 213 11.99 -29.00 19.06
C ALA A 213 13.46 -28.69 18.75
N PRO A 214 14.19 -29.64 18.15
CA PRO A 214 15.20 -29.20 17.18
C PRO A 214 15.24 -30.00 15.86
N ILE A 215 14.64 -31.19 15.77
CA ILE A 215 14.76 -32.05 14.56
C ILE A 215 13.57 -31.87 13.60
N GLU A 216 12.34 -31.73 14.12
CA GLU A 216 11.13 -31.61 13.26
C GLU A 216 11.08 -30.27 12.50
N TRP A 217 11.38 -29.15 13.15
CA TRP A 217 11.43 -27.85 12.46
C TRP A 217 12.56 -27.76 11.44
N ALA A 218 13.74 -28.33 11.70
CA ALA A 218 14.84 -28.30 10.74
C ALA A 218 14.47 -29.02 9.44
N ASN A 219 13.84 -30.20 9.54
CA ASN A 219 13.36 -30.96 8.39
C ASN A 219 12.21 -30.25 7.65
N VAL A 220 11.28 -29.64 8.39
CA VAL A 220 10.19 -28.85 7.79
C VAL A 220 10.73 -27.59 7.12
N LYS A 221 11.70 -26.91 7.73
CA LYS A 221 12.30 -25.68 7.20
C LYS A 221 12.96 -25.92 5.85
N GLU A 222 13.75 -26.98 5.70
CA GLU A 222 14.40 -27.31 4.43
C GLU A 222 13.35 -27.59 3.32
N GLN A 223 12.28 -28.32 3.66
CA GLN A 223 11.17 -28.57 2.72
C GLN A 223 10.44 -27.28 2.34
N GLU A 224 10.14 -26.41 3.30
CA GLU A 224 9.45 -25.13 3.03
C GLU A 224 10.36 -24.13 2.30
N GLU A 225 11.68 -24.18 2.51
CA GLU A 225 12.66 -23.44 1.70
C GLU A 225 12.67 -23.92 0.25
N GLU A 226 12.54 -25.23 0.01
CA GLU A 226 12.38 -25.79 -1.32
C GLU A 226 11.06 -25.35 -1.96
N VAL A 227 9.94 -25.43 -1.24
CA VAL A 227 8.61 -24.99 -1.72
C VAL A 227 8.64 -23.50 -2.09
N LEU A 228 9.22 -22.66 -1.23
CA LEU A 228 9.38 -21.23 -1.53
C LEU A 228 10.29 -21.04 -2.76
N GLY A 229 11.38 -21.81 -2.85
CA GLY A 229 12.27 -21.79 -4.01
C GLY A 229 11.55 -22.13 -5.33
N GLN A 230 10.72 -23.17 -5.33
CA GLN A 230 9.93 -23.59 -6.49
C GLN A 230 8.92 -22.52 -6.91
N ARG A 231 8.24 -21.88 -5.95
CA ARG A 231 7.28 -20.78 -6.22
C ARG A 231 7.96 -19.56 -6.83
N LEU A 232 9.17 -19.24 -6.38
CA LEU A 232 9.93 -18.10 -6.88
C LEU A 232 10.71 -18.38 -8.17
N ALA A 233 10.82 -19.65 -8.60
CA ALA A 233 11.66 -20.03 -9.74
C ALA A 233 11.29 -19.28 -11.03
N GLY A 234 10.00 -19.21 -11.37
CA GLY A 234 9.54 -18.49 -12.56
C GLY A 234 9.75 -16.97 -12.48
N TRP A 235 9.81 -16.40 -11.28
CA TRP A 235 10.09 -14.98 -11.07
C TRP A 235 11.58 -14.68 -11.17
N LEU A 236 12.44 -15.57 -10.66
CA LEU A 236 13.90 -15.46 -10.78
C LEU A 236 14.36 -15.52 -12.24
N GLU A 237 13.67 -16.29 -13.08
CA GLU A 237 13.93 -16.31 -14.53
C GLU A 237 13.51 -15.00 -15.22
N GLN A 238 12.42 -14.38 -14.76
CA GLN A 238 11.92 -13.11 -15.31
C GLN A 238 12.71 -11.89 -14.82
N TYR A 239 13.26 -11.94 -13.61
CA TYR A 239 13.99 -10.86 -12.95
C TYR A 239 15.38 -11.34 -12.50
N PRO A 240 16.30 -11.64 -13.43
CA PRO A 240 17.61 -12.21 -13.11
C PRO A 240 18.51 -11.25 -12.32
N ASP A 241 18.26 -9.94 -12.43
CA ASP A 241 19.06 -8.90 -11.78
C ASP A 241 18.61 -8.60 -10.34
N VAL A 242 17.51 -9.18 -9.86
CA VAL A 242 16.99 -8.95 -8.49
C VAL A 242 17.59 -10.00 -7.55
N PRO A 243 18.46 -9.62 -6.59
CA PRO A 243 18.92 -10.55 -5.56
C PRO A 243 17.74 -10.96 -4.68
N VAL A 244 17.54 -12.25 -4.46
CA VAL A 244 16.43 -12.75 -3.63
C VAL A 244 16.94 -13.46 -2.39
N ARG A 245 16.55 -12.96 -1.22
CA ARG A 245 16.76 -13.61 0.07
C ARG A 245 15.47 -14.28 0.54
N ARG A 246 15.52 -15.59 0.74
CA ARG A 246 14.39 -16.41 1.20
C ARG A 246 14.42 -16.52 2.72
N VAL A 247 13.32 -16.21 3.38
CA VAL A 247 13.18 -16.27 4.84
C VAL A 247 11.98 -17.15 5.19
N VAL A 248 12.25 -18.37 5.66
CA VAL A 248 11.23 -19.30 6.12
C VAL A 248 11.14 -19.26 7.64
N VAL A 249 9.95 -18.97 8.16
CA VAL A 249 9.64 -18.89 9.59
C VAL A 249 8.57 -19.90 9.99
N SER A 250 8.58 -20.33 11.25
CA SER A 250 7.68 -21.37 11.75
C SER A 250 6.23 -20.90 11.84
N ASP A 251 6.01 -19.67 12.29
CA ASP A 251 4.68 -19.12 12.56
C ASP A 251 4.68 -17.58 12.55
N ARG A 252 3.50 -17.03 12.89
CA ARG A 252 3.28 -15.59 13.17
C ARG A 252 3.75 -14.69 12.01
N PRO A 253 3.15 -14.83 10.82
CA PRO A 253 3.57 -14.09 9.63
C PRO A 253 3.59 -12.57 9.84
N ALA A 254 2.58 -11.98 10.50
CA ALA A 254 2.52 -10.53 10.68
C ALA A 254 3.70 -9.96 11.50
N PRO A 255 3.98 -10.44 12.73
CA PRO A 255 5.19 -10.02 13.44
C PRO A 255 6.49 -10.22 12.66
N ARG A 256 6.65 -11.34 11.95
CA ARG A 256 7.87 -11.63 11.19
C ARG A 256 8.04 -10.72 9.97
N LEU A 257 6.95 -10.36 9.30
CA LEU A 257 6.97 -9.37 8.22
C LEU A 257 7.37 -8.00 8.75
N LEU A 258 6.83 -7.59 9.91
CA LEU A 258 7.17 -6.31 10.54
C LEU A 258 8.64 -6.25 10.97
N GLU A 259 9.18 -7.34 11.54
CA GLU A 259 10.61 -7.44 11.88
C GLU A 259 11.52 -7.29 10.64
N GLN A 260 11.15 -7.92 9.50
CA GLN A 260 11.91 -7.72 8.26
C GLN A 260 11.72 -6.30 7.70
N ALA A 261 10.55 -5.69 7.92
CA ALA A 261 10.23 -4.35 7.44
C ALA A 261 11.02 -3.23 8.13
N GLU A 262 11.53 -3.44 9.35
CA GLU A 262 12.36 -2.46 10.06
C GLU A 262 13.60 -2.02 9.25
N ASN A 263 14.11 -2.89 8.38
CA ASN A 263 15.29 -2.64 7.55
C ASN A 263 14.95 -2.57 6.05
N ALA A 264 13.68 -2.43 5.69
CA ALA A 264 13.22 -2.41 4.31
C ALA A 264 12.71 -1.02 3.90
N GLN A 265 12.63 -0.76 2.60
CA GLN A 265 12.01 0.48 2.09
C GLN A 265 10.55 0.30 1.66
N LEU A 266 10.09 -0.94 1.51
CA LEU A 266 8.75 -1.27 1.05
C LEU A 266 8.34 -2.67 1.54
N LEU A 267 7.10 -2.81 2.01
CA LEU A 267 6.50 -4.09 2.35
C LEU A 267 5.29 -4.37 1.44
N VAL A 268 5.29 -5.52 0.78
CA VAL A 268 4.21 -5.94 -0.12
C VAL A 268 3.53 -7.19 0.43
N VAL A 269 2.20 -7.17 0.53
CA VAL A 269 1.40 -8.31 0.97
C VAL A 269 0.13 -8.47 0.15
N GLY A 270 -0.36 -9.69 0.01
CA GLY A 270 -1.68 -9.95 -0.56
C GLY A 270 -2.79 -9.34 0.30
N SER A 271 -3.92 -8.95 -0.28
CA SER A 271 -5.09 -8.55 0.50
C SER A 271 -5.68 -9.67 1.35
N HIS A 272 -5.50 -10.92 0.91
CA HIS A 272 -5.91 -12.12 1.64
C HIS A 272 -4.86 -13.19 1.48
N GLY A 273 -4.96 -14.21 2.33
CA GLY A 273 -4.07 -15.35 2.29
C GLY A 273 -4.79 -16.68 2.10
N ARG A 274 -4.10 -17.76 2.49
CA ARG A 274 -4.62 -19.14 2.50
C ARG A 274 -5.82 -19.33 3.44
N GLY A 275 -5.84 -18.58 4.54
CA GLY A 275 -6.90 -18.58 5.54
C GLY A 275 -7.83 -17.38 5.38
N GLY A 276 -9.10 -17.63 5.09
CA GLY A 276 -10.14 -16.62 4.97
C GLY A 276 -11.49 -17.26 4.69
N PHE A 277 -12.58 -16.62 5.12
CA PHE A 277 -13.93 -17.04 4.77
C PHE A 277 -14.33 -16.41 3.44
N THR A 278 -15.13 -17.11 2.64
CA THR A 278 -15.72 -16.57 1.42
C THR A 278 -16.43 -15.24 1.72
N GLY A 279 -15.97 -14.14 1.12
CA GLY A 279 -16.50 -12.79 1.36
C GLY A 279 -15.70 -11.91 2.33
N MET A 280 -14.58 -12.38 2.88
CA MET A 280 -13.64 -11.51 3.60
C MET A 280 -12.97 -10.54 2.60
N LEU A 281 -12.81 -9.27 3.02
CA LEU A 281 -12.27 -8.19 2.18
C LEU A 281 -10.85 -7.75 2.55
N LEU A 282 -10.34 -8.07 3.74
CA LEU A 282 -8.89 -8.05 4.02
C LEU A 282 -8.54 -9.14 5.05
N GLY A 283 -7.44 -9.86 4.83
CA GLY A 283 -6.91 -10.88 5.73
C GLY A 283 -6.34 -10.31 7.03
N SER A 284 -6.24 -11.14 8.07
CA SER A 284 -5.75 -10.72 9.39
C SER A 284 -4.31 -10.22 9.34
N VAL A 285 -3.43 -10.90 8.58
CA VAL A 285 -2.03 -10.54 8.40
C VAL A 285 -1.90 -9.17 7.75
N SER A 286 -2.55 -8.98 6.60
CA SER A 286 -2.51 -7.73 5.83
C SER A 286 -3.07 -6.56 6.64
N ARG A 287 -4.12 -6.79 7.43
CA ARG A 287 -4.67 -5.80 8.36
C ARG A 287 -3.69 -5.44 9.47
N THR A 288 -2.98 -6.40 10.07
CA THR A 288 -1.97 -6.09 11.08
C THR A 288 -0.80 -5.33 10.46
N VAL A 289 -0.32 -5.78 9.30
CA VAL A 289 0.77 -5.15 8.56
C VAL A 289 0.46 -3.68 8.24
N VAL A 290 -0.69 -3.39 7.62
CA VAL A 290 -1.02 -2.00 7.21
C VAL A 290 -1.19 -1.04 8.39
N ASN A 291 -1.58 -1.55 9.57
CA ASN A 291 -1.77 -0.73 10.77
C ASN A 291 -0.47 -0.53 11.58
N SER A 292 0.52 -1.41 11.42
CA SER A 292 1.70 -1.45 12.30
C SER A 292 3.03 -1.23 11.60
N ALA A 293 3.09 -1.38 10.28
CA ALA A 293 4.29 -1.05 9.52
C ALA A 293 4.58 0.45 9.61
N GLN A 294 5.86 0.80 9.75
CA GLN A 294 6.36 2.17 9.76
C GLN A 294 6.97 2.58 8.41
N ILE A 295 6.83 1.72 7.40
CA ILE A 295 7.30 1.92 6.03
C ILE A 295 6.12 1.84 5.06
N PRO A 296 6.27 2.28 3.81
CA PRO A 296 5.27 2.08 2.77
C PRO A 296 4.81 0.62 2.69
N VAL A 297 3.48 0.42 2.64
CA VAL A 297 2.89 -0.90 2.46
C VAL A 297 2.03 -0.93 1.20
N ILE A 298 2.31 -1.88 0.29
CA ILE A 298 1.41 -2.19 -0.83
C ILE A 298 0.56 -3.42 -0.50
N ILE A 299 -0.75 -3.24 -0.55
CA ILE A 299 -1.73 -4.30 -0.48
C ILE A 299 -2.13 -4.71 -1.90
N ALA A 300 -1.71 -5.90 -2.31
CA ALA A 300 -2.02 -6.46 -3.61
C ALA A 300 -3.49 -6.92 -3.68
N ARG A 301 -4.22 -6.40 -4.67
CA ARG A 301 -5.63 -6.68 -4.91
C ARG A 301 -5.90 -6.86 -6.39
N LYS A 302 -6.72 -7.85 -6.72
CA LYS A 302 -7.36 -7.97 -8.02
C LYS A 302 -8.79 -7.43 -7.93
N PRO A 303 -9.36 -6.93 -9.04
CA PRO A 303 -10.77 -6.56 -9.14
C PRO A 303 -11.72 -7.69 -8.73
#